data_AF-A0A967E2S3-F1
#
_entry.id   AF-A0A967E2S3-F1
#
_cell.length_a   1.000
_cell.length_b   1.000
_cell.length_c   1.000
_cell.angle_alpha   90.00
_cell.angle_beta   90.00
_cell.angle_gamma   90.00
#
_symmetry.space_group_name_H-M   'P 1'
#
loop_
_entity.id
_entity.type
_entity.pdbx_description
1 polymer ?
#
loop_
_entity_poly.entity_id
_entity_poly.type
_entity_poly.pdbx_seq_one_letter_code
_entity_poly.pdbx_strand_id
1 'polypeptide(L)' 'MEGRYANYAQVGYNAAEFVLDFGQLHPPTDTPHFHIRIITTPVYAKAFLETLLVSLQRYEEEYGEIADRLHHDNRMSDG' A
#
# COMPACT_ATOMS: atom_id res chain seq x y z
N MET A 1 -14.12 -13.64 4.02
CA MET A 1 -12.81 -13.15 4.49
C MET A 1 -13.08 -11.97 5.41
N GLU A 2 -12.32 -11.85 6.50
CA GLU A 2 -12.39 -10.70 7.39
C GLU A 2 -11.40 -9.64 6.88
N GLY A 3 -11.89 -8.42 6.61
CA GLY A 3 -11.03 -7.30 6.23
C GLY A 3 -10.40 -6.67 7.47
N ARG A 4 -9.12 -6.27 7.40
CA ARG A 4 -8.50 -5.44 8.46
C ARG A 4 -8.32 -4.02 7.94
N TYR A 5 -8.67 -3.05 8.77
CA TYR A 5 -8.42 -1.64 8.49
C TYR A 5 -6.92 -1.35 8.48
N ALA A 6 -6.47 -0.60 7.48
CA ALA A 6 -5.12 -0.08 7.35
C ALA A 6 -5.15 1.37 6.86
N ASN A 7 -4.30 2.21 7.44
CA ASN A 7 -4.07 3.60 7.01
C ASN A 7 -2.59 3.86 6.68
N TYR A 8 -1.75 2.82 6.77
CA TYR A 8 -0.35 2.84 6.41
C TYR A 8 -0.03 1.62 5.54
N ALA A 9 0.75 1.84 4.49
CA ALA A 9 1.23 0.78 3.61
C ALA A 9 2.71 1.00 3.27
N GLN A 10 3.48 -0.08 3.23
CA GLN A 10 4.88 -0.08 2.81
C GLN A 10 5.11 -1.20 1.79
N VAL A 11 5.93 -0.91 0.77
CA VAL A 11 6.28 -1.86 -0.27
C VAL A 11 7.78 -2.09 -0.26
N GLY A 12 8.20 -3.34 -0.16
CA GLY A 12 9.57 -3.80 -0.35
C GLY A 12 9.64 -4.86 -1.45
N TYR A 13 10.82 -5.11 -2.00
CA TYR A 13 11.00 -6.12 -3.04
C TYR A 13 12.44 -6.60 -3.15
N ASN A 14 12.60 -7.77 -3.77
CA ASN A 14 13.85 -8.27 -4.33
C ASN A 14 13.55 -8.92 -5.71
N ALA A 15 14.53 -9.60 -6.31
CA ALA A 15 14.36 -10.22 -7.63
C ALA A 15 13.30 -11.34 -7.68
N ALA A 16 13.03 -12.00 -6.55
CA ALA A 16 12.10 -13.12 -6.45
C ALA A 16 10.70 -12.70 -5.99
N GLU A 17 10.60 -11.69 -5.12
CA GLU A 17 9.38 -11.40 -4.37
C GLU A 17 9.16 -9.91 -4.13
N PHE A 18 7.88 -9.54 -4.04
CA PHE A 18 7.36 -8.28 -3.52
C PHE A 18 6.70 -8.55 -2.17
N VAL A 19 6.92 -7.62 -1.23
CA VAL A 19 6.32 -7.63 0.11
C VAL A 19 5.48 -6.37 0.25
N LEU A 20 4.18 -6.53 0.47
CA LEU A 20 3.22 -5.46 0.72
C LEU A 20 2.78 -5.55 2.19
N ASP A 21 3.23 -4.60 3.00
CA ASP A 21 2.88 -4.52 4.41
C ASP A 21 1.82 -3.45 4.63
N PHE A 22 0.73 -3.82 5.29
CA PHE A 22 -0.35 -2.92 5.68
C PHE A 22 -0.49 -2.88 7.19
N GLY A 23 -0.68 -1.67 7.72
CA GLY A 23 -0.73 -1.45 9.15
C GLY A 23 -1.50 -0.20 9.55
N GLN A 24 -1.40 0.10 10.83
CA GLN A 24 -1.98 1.28 11.47
C GLN A 24 -0.89 2.19 11.99
N LEU A 25 -0.92 3.46 11.59
CA LEU A 25 -0.07 4.52 12.10
C LEU A 25 -0.98 5.61 12.71
N HIS A 26 -0.82 5.87 13.99
CA HIS A 26 -1.62 6.82 14.75
C HIS A 26 -0.72 7.71 15.62
N PRO A 27 -0.85 9.06 15.53
CA PRO A 27 -0.19 9.96 16.48
C PRO A 27 -0.64 9.65 17.93
N PRO A 28 0.24 9.78 18.95
CA PRO A 28 1.60 10.32 18.91
C PRO A 28 2.70 9.29 18.60
N THR A 29 2.33 8.02 18.36
CA THR A 29 3.29 6.96 18.09
C THR A 29 3.60 6.87 16.59
N ASP A 30 4.79 7.31 16.18
CA ASP A 30 5.26 7.24 14.79
C ASP A 30 5.72 5.82 14.37
N THR A 31 5.36 4.80 15.15
CA THR A 31 5.67 3.40 14.83
C THR A 31 4.45 2.71 14.23
N PRO A 32 4.50 2.29 12.95
CA PRO A 32 3.42 1.53 12.34
C PRO A 32 3.24 0.18 13.05
N HIS A 33 1.98 -0.16 13.34
CA HIS A 33 1.61 -1.49 13.79
C HIS A 33 1.16 -2.31 12.58
N PHE A 34 2.03 -3.18 12.08
CA PHE A 34 1.71 -4.02 10.93
C PHE A 34 0.73 -5.13 11.30
N HIS A 35 -0.20 -5.38 10.39
CA HIS A 35 -1.35 -6.25 10.61
C HIS A 35 -1.51 -7.26 9.49
N ILE A 36 -1.11 -6.90 8.27
CA ILE A 36 -1.22 -7.74 7.08
C ILE A 36 0.10 -7.65 6.33
N ARG A 37 0.64 -8.81 5.95
CA ARG A 37 1.74 -8.93 4.99
C ARG A 37 1.30 -9.80 3.83
N ILE A 38 1.45 -9.29 2.62
CA ILE A 38 1.26 -10.04 1.38
C ILE A 38 2.63 -10.20 0.73
N ILE A 39 3.04 -11.46 0.50
CA ILE A 39 4.24 -11.78 -0.27
C ILE A 39 3.78 -12.34 -1.60
N THR A 40 4.30 -11.81 -2.70
CA THR A 40 3.90 -12.22 -4.05
C THR A 40 5.07 -12.13 -5.02
N THR A 41 4.94 -12.71 -6.21
CA THR A 41 5.99 -12.62 -7.25
C THR A 41 5.88 -11.28 -8.00
N PRO A 42 6.96 -10.81 -8.65
CA PRO A 42 6.93 -9.59 -9.47
C PRO A 42 5.82 -9.57 -10.53
N VAL A 43 5.51 -10.73 -11.12
CA VAL A 43 4.45 -10.87 -12.14
C VAL A 43 3.07 -10.55 -11.55
N TYR A 44 2.77 -11.09 -10.37
CA TYR A 44 1.48 -10.84 -9.72
C TYR A 44 1.40 -9.46 -9.07
N ALA A 45 2.52 -8.91 -8.57
CA ALA A 45 2.56 -7.52 -8.13
C ALA A 45 2.21 -6.55 -9.27
N LYS A 46 2.75 -6.78 -10.47
CA LYS A 46 2.44 -5.99 -11.65
C LYS A 46 0.97 -6.11 -12.07
N ALA A 47 0.45 -7.34 -12.15
CA ALA A 47 -0.96 -7.58 -12.49
C ALA A 47 -1.92 -6.95 -11.47
N PHE A 48 -1.55 -6.98 -10.18
CA PHE A 48 -2.31 -6.31 -9.12
C PHE A 48 -2.34 -4.79 -9.33
N LEU A 49 -1.19 -4.15 -9.58
CA LEU A 49 -1.12 -2.71 -9.84
C LEU A 49 -2.00 -2.30 -11.03
N GLU A 50 -1.91 -3.01 -12.14
CA GLU A 50 -2.70 -2.72 -13.35
C GLU A 50 -4.22 -2.79 -13.05
N THR A 51 -4.64 -3.82 -12.32
CA THR A 51 -6.05 -3.99 -11.92
C THR A 51 -6.50 -2.91 -10.93
N LEU A 52 -5.63 -2.56 -9.98
CA LEU A 52 -5.88 -1.54 -8.98
C LEU A 52 -6.04 -0.15 -9.63
N LEU A 53 -5.18 0.20 -10.58
CA LEU A 53 -5.25 1.46 -11.33
C LEU A 53 -6.58 1.61 -12.07
N VAL A 54 -7.02 0.57 -12.79
CA VAL A 54 -8.33 0.58 -13.47
C VAL A 54 -9.47 0.75 -12.48
N SER A 55 -9.37 0.13 -11.29
CA SER A 55 -10.39 0.23 -10.25
C SER A 55 -10.44 1.62 -9.62
N LEU A 56 -9.27 2.24 -9.38
CA LEU A 56 -9.14 3.61 -8.87
C LEU A 56 -9.72 4.62 -9.86
N GLN A 57 -9.39 4.50 -11.15
CA GLN A 57 -9.93 5.38 -12.18
C GLN A 57 -11.47 5.34 -12.19
N ARG A 58 -12.06 4.13 -12.18
CA ARG A 58 -13.53 3.98 -12.13
C ARG A 58 -14.14 4.57 -10.88
N TYR A 59 -13.46 4.41 -9.74
CA TYR A 59 -13.90 5.01 -8.49
C TYR A 59 -13.91 6.53 -8.59
N GLU A 60 -12.86 7.16 -9.12
CA GLU A 60 -12.80 8.63 -9.25
C GLU A 60 -13.80 9.18 -10.28
N GLU A 61 -14.07 8.43 -11.35
CA GLU A 61 -15.15 8.75 -12.30
C GLU A 61 -16.53 8.77 -11.62
N GLU A 62 -16.76 7.91 -10.63
CA GLU A 62 -18.05 7.78 -9.93
C GLU A 62 -18.18 8.72 -8.70
N TYR A 63 -17.10 8.89 -7.94
CA TYR A 63 -17.12 9.56 -6.62
C TYR A 63 -16.31 10.87 -6.58
N GLY A 64 -15.61 11.21 -7.66
CA GLY A 64 -14.70 12.36 -7.75
C GLY A 64 -13.26 12.02 -7.36
N GLU A 65 -12.34 12.95 -7.64
CA GLU A 65 -10.91 12.80 -7.36
C GLU A 65 -10.61 12.49 -5.89
N ILE A 66 -9.67 11.56 -5.69
CA ILE A 66 -9.11 11.27 -4.38
C ILE A 66 -8.19 12.44 -3.99
N ALA A 67 -8.49 13.07 -2.86
CA ALA A 67 -7.65 14.17 -2.37
C ALA A 67 -6.26 13.65 -1.95
N ASP A 68 -5.21 14.16 -2.60
CA ASP A 68 -3.81 13.91 -2.24
C ASP A 68 -3.50 14.45 -0.84
N ARG A 69 -3.66 13.61 0.19
CA ARG A 69 -3.33 13.96 1.58
C ARG A 69 -2.22 13.09 2.18
N LEU A 70 -1.63 12.18 1.41
CA LEU A 70 -0.67 11.18 1.89
C LEU A 70 0.74 11.46 1.36
N HIS A 71 1.33 12.61 1.68
CA HIS A 71 2.79 12.76 1.61
C HIS A 71 3.41 12.25 2.91
N HIS A 72 3.72 10.95 2.99
CA HIS A 72 4.70 10.44 3.96
C HIS A 72 6.03 10.25 3.22
N ASP A 73 7.01 11.10 3.55
CA ASP A 73 8.36 11.12 3.00
C ASP A 73 9.06 9.79 3.30
N ASN A 74 9.11 8.89 2.33
CA ASN A 74 9.75 7.58 2.46
C ASN A 74 11.27 7.70 2.25
N ARG A 75 11.94 8.52 3.07
CA ARG A 75 13.40 8.48 3.23
C ARG A 75 13.69 7.54 4.38
N MET A 76 14.00 6.27 4.08
CA MET A 76 14.93 5.41 4.82
C MET A 76 15.03 4.07 4.11
N SER A 77 15.97 3.95 3.18
CA SER A 77 16.61 2.70 2.72
C SER A 77 17.84 3.06 1.89
N ASP A 78 18.82 3.70 2.53
CA ASP A 78 20.22 3.67 2.11
C ASP A 78 21.05 3.68 3.39
N GLY A 79 21.49 2.48 3.79
CA GLY A 79 22.23 2.19 5.02
C GLY A 79 22.56 0.71 5.12
#